data_AF-A0A941A563-F1
#
_entry.id   AF-A0A941A563-F1
#
_cell.length_a   1.000
_cell.length_b   1.000
_cell.length_c   1.000
_cell.angle_alpha   90.00
_cell.angle_beta   90.00
_cell.angle_gamma   90.00
#
_symmetry.space_group_name_H-M   'P 1'
#
loop_
_entity.id
_entity.type
_entity.pdbx_description
1 polymer ?
#
loop_
_entity_poly.entity_id
_entity_poly.type
_entity_poly.pdbx_seq_one_letter_code
_entity_poly.pdbx_strand_id
1 'polypeptide(L)'
;MRTGQSIAAALALWTTLQHSGRCEHLSLTMTLEPEHQVVEAGVGLRLNVAFRNDGTEAFYLYRPPQLGGAGLEVLARRNGCEATIAPYHENYTDEAMRYFFVPLWPRRGLVETLVLNDPEATEYREIPLVRPGLYHYSIRLQSKGGTARRFEPLWHGEVRTNEVTAEITAPRSEAVLAWRERLRVCLAKRCEAGAPEIRYFRLVRDEQAADMLVELLRRHPAQDDLIDAVTRQGRPQDADVLRELADRAGSPWTLASLAERIKRLESADPCW
;
A
#
# COMPACT_ATOMS: atom_id res chain seq x y z
N MET A 1 6.66 -45.35 -29.78
CA MET A 1 7.33 -44.05 -30.02
C MET A 1 6.45 -42.95 -29.46
N ARG A 2 6.98 -42.21 -28.47
CA ARG A 2 6.66 -40.83 -28.02
C ARG A 2 5.18 -40.48 -27.78
N THR A 3 4.64 -40.53 -26.55
CA THR A 3 4.74 -39.51 -25.46
C THR A 3 4.83 -38.06 -25.94
N GLY A 4 3.77 -37.29 -25.67
CA GLY A 4 3.65 -35.87 -26.01
C GLY A 4 2.42 -35.20 -25.40
N GLN A 5 2.08 -35.50 -24.14
CA GLN A 5 1.20 -34.66 -23.34
C GLN A 5 2.08 -33.73 -22.51
N SER A 6 2.25 -32.52 -23.03
CA SER A 6 3.00 -31.43 -22.42
C SER A 6 2.21 -30.85 -21.25
N ILE A 7 2.67 -31.18 -20.04
CA ILE A 7 3.12 -30.23 -19.00
C ILE A 7 2.49 -28.82 -19.11
N ALA A 8 1.23 -28.69 -18.74
CA ALA A 8 0.61 -27.39 -18.45
C ALA A 8 -0.27 -27.39 -17.18
N ALA A 9 -0.41 -28.53 -16.50
CA ALA A 9 -1.21 -28.66 -15.28
C ALA A 9 -0.37 -28.82 -13.99
N ALA A 10 0.94 -28.60 -14.04
CA ALA A 10 1.86 -28.86 -12.93
C ALA A 10 2.45 -27.59 -12.27
N LEU A 11 1.91 -26.40 -12.55
CA LEU A 11 2.43 -25.12 -12.01
C LEU A 11 1.57 -24.47 -10.91
N ALA A 12 0.62 -25.21 -10.31
CA ALA A 12 -0.24 -24.69 -9.24
C ALA A 12 -0.07 -25.36 -7.86
N LEU A 13 0.97 -26.19 -7.65
CA LEU A 13 1.04 -27.04 -6.45
C LEU A 13 2.40 -27.15 -5.76
N TRP A 14 3.30 -26.19 -5.99
CA TRP A 14 4.60 -26.16 -5.30
C TRP A 14 4.86 -24.79 -4.65
N THR A 15 4.14 -24.52 -3.56
CA THR A 15 4.64 -23.67 -2.48
C THR A 15 5.37 -24.58 -1.50
N THR A 16 6.69 -24.66 -1.66
CA THR A 16 7.56 -25.52 -0.87
C THR A 16 7.61 -25.02 0.57
N LEU A 17 6.90 -25.74 1.44
CA LEU A 17 7.23 -25.95 2.84
C LEU A 17 8.71 -26.27 2.99
N GLN A 18 9.45 -25.42 3.70
CA GLN A 18 10.66 -25.83 4.40
C GLN A 18 10.84 -24.88 5.59
N HIS A 19 10.61 -25.38 6.81
CA HIS A 19 11.45 -25.17 8.00
C HIS A 19 10.99 -26.11 9.14
N SER A 20 11.85 -27.09 9.45
CA SER A 20 12.00 -27.83 10.71
C SER A 20 10.77 -28.46 11.41
N GLY A 21 10.55 -29.76 11.17
CA GLY A 21 10.32 -30.87 12.13
C GLY A 21 9.48 -30.74 13.42
N ARG A 22 8.85 -29.61 13.74
CA ARG A 22 7.94 -29.43 14.89
C ARG A 22 6.67 -28.63 14.56
N CYS A 23 6.52 -28.13 13.34
CA CYS A 23 5.41 -27.25 12.94
C CYS A 23 4.38 -27.89 12.00
N GLU A 24 4.34 -29.23 11.85
CA GLU A 24 3.33 -29.88 11.01
C GLU A 24 1.88 -29.62 11.51
N HIS A 25 1.73 -29.25 12.79
CA HIS A 25 0.44 -28.95 13.41
C HIS A 25 -0.06 -27.51 13.19
N LEU A 26 0.83 -26.57 12.82
CA LEU A 26 0.51 -25.13 12.65
C LEU A 26 0.77 -24.71 11.19
N SER A 27 -0.25 -24.85 10.35
CA SER A 27 -0.15 -24.51 8.93
C SER A 27 -1.08 -23.34 8.61
N LEU A 28 -0.55 -22.33 7.90
CA LEU A 28 -1.27 -21.13 7.48
C LEU A 28 -1.22 -21.01 5.97
N THR A 29 -2.39 -20.88 5.35
CA THR A 29 -2.52 -20.48 3.95
C THR A 29 -3.14 -19.09 3.89
N MET A 30 -2.67 -18.29 2.92
CA MET A 30 -3.27 -17.00 2.59
C MET A 30 -3.70 -16.97 1.13
N THR A 31 -4.87 -16.38 0.89
CA THR A 31 -5.39 -16.11 -0.45
C THR A 31 -5.78 -14.65 -0.56
N LEU A 32 -5.64 -14.11 -1.76
CA LEU A 32 -5.93 -12.72 -2.08
C LEU A 32 -6.99 -12.67 -3.18
N GLU A 33 -7.97 -11.80 -3.01
CA GLU A 33 -9.00 -11.54 -4.01
C GLU A 33 -9.32 -10.04 -4.01
N PRO A 34 -9.31 -9.34 -5.16
CA PRO A 34 -9.82 -7.98 -5.22
C PRO A 34 -11.35 -8.00 -5.10
N GLU A 35 -11.93 -7.03 -4.38
CA GLU A 35 -13.40 -6.88 -4.32
C GLU A 35 -13.98 -6.57 -5.71
N HIS A 36 -13.22 -5.79 -6.49
CA HIS A 36 -13.50 -5.47 -7.88
C HIS A 36 -12.25 -5.62 -8.73
N GLN A 37 -12.37 -6.26 -9.89
CA GLN A 37 -11.27 -6.41 -10.84
C GLN A 37 -10.97 -5.12 -11.62
N VAL A 38 -11.91 -4.18 -11.66
CA VAL A 38 -11.76 -2.88 -12.33
C VAL A 38 -12.11 -1.80 -11.32
N VAL A 39 -11.18 -0.89 -11.08
CA VAL A 39 -11.30 0.20 -10.10
C VAL A 39 -10.90 1.50 -10.77
N GLU A 40 -11.58 2.59 -10.43
CA GLU A 40 -11.26 3.91 -10.96
C GLU A 40 -10.10 4.56 -10.17
N ALA A 41 -9.17 5.25 -10.84
CA ALA A 41 -8.12 6.00 -10.15
C ALA A 41 -8.71 7.04 -9.18
N GLY A 42 -8.16 7.09 -7.96
CA GLY A 42 -8.68 7.95 -6.89
C GLY A 42 -9.90 7.36 -6.16
N VAL A 43 -10.34 6.16 -6.53
CA VAL A 43 -11.24 5.32 -5.73
C VAL A 43 -10.41 4.25 -5.02
N GLY A 44 -10.72 3.99 -3.75
CA GLY A 44 -10.04 2.99 -2.94
C GLY A 44 -10.07 1.59 -3.56
N LEU A 45 -8.90 0.99 -3.75
CA LEU A 45 -8.75 -0.42 -4.09
C LEU A 45 -8.96 -1.26 -2.82
N ARG A 46 -9.93 -2.17 -2.88
CA ARG A 46 -10.21 -3.10 -1.80
C ARG A 46 -9.73 -4.50 -2.14
N LEU A 47 -8.85 -5.03 -1.30
CA LEU A 47 -8.27 -6.36 -1.42
C LEU A 47 -8.69 -7.20 -0.21
N ASN A 48 -9.40 -8.29 -0.45
CA ASN A 48 -9.79 -9.25 0.56
C ASN A 48 -8.68 -10.29 0.73
N VAL A 49 -8.18 -10.40 1.95
CA VAL A 49 -7.13 -11.34 2.34
C VAL A 49 -7.76 -12.39 3.24
N ALA A 50 -7.82 -13.62 2.76
CA ALA A 50 -8.31 -14.73 3.57
C ALA A 50 -7.14 -15.52 4.16
N PHE A 51 -7.16 -15.69 5.47
CA PHE A 51 -6.23 -16.50 6.25
C PHE A 51 -6.93 -17.80 6.62
N ARG A 52 -6.29 -18.95 6.38
CA ARG A 52 -6.84 -20.27 6.70
C ARG A 52 -5.84 -21.07 7.51
N ASN A 53 -6.29 -21.60 8.64
CA ASN A 53 -5.53 -22.58 9.40
C ASN A 53 -5.76 -23.98 8.82
N ASP A 54 -4.76 -24.45 8.08
CA ASP A 54 -4.70 -25.79 7.47
C ASP A 54 -4.08 -26.84 8.39
N GLY A 55 -3.65 -26.41 9.57
CA GLY A 55 -3.11 -27.28 10.61
C GLY A 55 -4.18 -28.00 11.42
N THR A 56 -3.73 -28.70 12.45
CA THR A 56 -4.59 -29.46 13.37
C THR A 56 -4.85 -28.72 14.68
N GLU A 57 -4.08 -27.68 14.99
CA GLU A 57 -4.16 -26.93 16.24
C GLU A 57 -4.47 -25.46 16.00
N ALA A 58 -5.15 -24.83 16.97
CA ALA A 58 -5.41 -23.40 16.93
C ALA A 58 -4.14 -22.61 17.25
N PHE A 59 -3.96 -21.45 16.61
CA PHE A 59 -2.86 -20.53 16.91
C PHE A 59 -3.32 -19.08 16.80
N TYR A 60 -2.52 -18.17 17.34
CA TYR A 60 -2.74 -16.74 17.15
C TYR A 60 -1.99 -16.22 15.92
N LEU A 61 -2.64 -15.31 15.18
CA LEU A 61 -2.01 -14.44 14.21
C LEU A 61 -1.84 -13.05 14.81
N TYR A 62 -0.66 -12.46 14.64
CA TYR A 62 -0.47 -11.04 14.92
C TYR A 62 -1.12 -10.20 13.80
N ARG A 63 -1.81 -9.11 14.17
CA ARG A 63 -2.65 -8.18 13.42
C ARG A 63 -2.61 -6.76 14.05
N PRO A 64 -1.61 -5.92 13.75
CA PRO A 64 -1.59 -4.51 14.09
C PRO A 64 -2.88 -3.81 13.63
N PRO A 65 -3.18 -2.65 14.20
CA PRO A 65 -4.39 -1.93 13.84
C PRO A 65 -4.24 -1.29 12.46
N GLN A 66 -3.05 -0.78 12.14
CA GLN A 66 -2.77 0.05 10.96
C GLN A 66 -2.07 -0.70 9.82
N LEU A 67 -1.91 -2.00 9.99
CA LEU A 67 -1.67 -2.98 8.96
C LEU A 67 -2.42 -4.21 9.44
N GLY A 68 -3.28 -4.83 8.64
CA GLY A 68 -3.50 -6.26 8.90
C GLY A 68 -2.12 -6.92 9.06
N GLY A 69 -1.91 -7.78 10.05
CA GLY A 69 -0.64 -8.44 10.42
C GLY A 69 0.67 -7.63 10.41
N ALA A 70 1.44 -7.59 11.50
CA ALA A 70 2.79 -7.07 11.35
C ALA A 70 3.49 -8.12 10.53
N GLY A 71 4.11 -7.63 9.47
CA GLY A 71 4.63 -8.48 8.43
C GLY A 71 3.73 -8.58 7.20
N LEU A 72 2.52 -8.00 7.13
CA LEU A 72 1.84 -7.84 5.84
C LEU A 72 2.52 -6.75 5.04
N GLU A 73 3.14 -7.19 3.97
CA GLU A 73 3.75 -6.37 2.95
C GLU A 73 2.93 -6.54 1.68
N VAL A 74 2.41 -5.43 1.15
CA VAL A 74 1.69 -5.43 -0.13
C VAL A 74 2.68 -5.10 -1.22
N LEU A 75 2.84 -6.02 -2.17
CA LEU A 75 3.64 -5.82 -3.37
C LEU A 75 2.71 -5.56 -4.55
N ALA A 76 2.98 -4.50 -5.30
CA ALA A 76 2.27 -4.15 -6.52
C ALA A 76 3.25 -4.02 -7.69
N ARG A 77 2.90 -4.60 -8.83
CA ARG A 77 3.72 -4.55 -10.05
C ARG A 77 2.92 -4.04 -11.25
N ARG A 78 3.54 -3.18 -12.05
CA ARG A 78 2.99 -2.68 -13.32
C ARG A 78 4.13 -2.42 -14.30
N ASN A 79 4.08 -2.99 -15.50
CA ASN A 79 5.06 -2.74 -16.57
C ASN A 79 6.53 -2.87 -16.13
N GLY A 80 6.85 -3.85 -15.28
CA GLY A 80 8.20 -4.06 -14.75
C GLY A 80 8.58 -3.18 -13.55
N CYS A 81 7.73 -2.22 -13.19
CA CYS A 81 7.87 -1.41 -11.99
C CYS A 81 7.27 -2.13 -10.80
N GLU A 82 7.94 -2.07 -9.66
CA GLU A 82 7.52 -2.68 -8.41
C GLU A 82 7.44 -1.61 -7.32
N ALA A 83 6.38 -1.67 -6.52
CA ALA A 83 6.27 -0.87 -5.32
C ALA A 83 5.74 -1.72 -4.16
N THR A 84 6.25 -1.39 -2.98
CA THR A 84 5.98 -2.13 -1.76
C THR A 84 5.44 -1.20 -0.70
N ILE A 85 4.31 -1.57 -0.09
CA ILE A 85 3.87 -0.97 1.16
C ILE A 85 4.46 -1.81 2.29
N ALA A 86 5.49 -1.27 2.93
CA ALA A 86 6.14 -1.91 4.07
C ALA A 86 5.23 -1.83 5.31
N PRO A 87 5.37 -2.79 6.24
CA PRO A 87 4.69 -2.71 7.51
C PRO A 87 5.14 -1.47 8.29
N TYR A 88 4.18 -0.61 8.63
CA TYR A 88 4.30 0.38 9.70
C TYR A 88 4.52 -0.26 11.08
N HIS A 89 5.68 0.03 11.68
CA HIS A 89 6.02 -0.44 13.02
C HIS A 89 5.73 0.66 14.04
N GLU A 90 4.71 0.49 14.87
CA GLU A 90 4.53 1.30 16.07
C GLU A 90 5.00 0.56 17.32
N ASN A 91 5.57 1.32 18.27
CA ASN A 91 5.88 0.83 19.60
C ASN A 91 4.60 0.84 20.45
N TYR A 92 3.86 -0.25 20.43
CA TYR A 92 2.69 -0.43 21.28
C TYR A 92 3.05 -0.88 22.69
N THR A 93 2.23 -0.48 23.67
CA THR A 93 2.33 -1.03 25.03
C THR A 93 1.91 -2.51 25.04
N ASP A 94 2.40 -3.28 26.00
CA ASP A 94 2.01 -4.70 26.19
C ASP A 94 0.49 -4.88 26.31
N GLU A 95 -0.22 -3.90 26.90
CA GLU A 95 -1.67 -3.94 27.00
C GLU A 95 -2.35 -3.73 25.64
N ALA A 96 -1.86 -2.78 24.83
CA ALA A 96 -2.39 -2.56 23.48
C ALA A 96 -2.11 -3.77 22.57
N MET A 97 -0.97 -4.44 22.75
CA MET A 97 -0.57 -5.62 21.99
C MET A 97 -1.61 -6.75 22.02
N ARG A 98 -2.41 -6.88 23.09
CA ARG A 98 -3.45 -7.92 23.20
C ARG A 98 -4.53 -7.82 22.12
N TYR A 99 -4.81 -6.62 21.63
CA TYR A 99 -5.83 -6.39 20.60
C TYR A 99 -5.35 -6.75 19.20
N PHE A 100 -4.06 -7.05 19.06
CA PHE A 100 -3.46 -7.40 17.78
C PHE A 100 -3.28 -8.91 17.60
N PHE A 101 -3.75 -9.76 18.51
CA PHE A 101 -3.67 -11.20 18.31
C PHE A 101 -5.05 -11.77 18.02
N VAL A 102 -5.22 -12.38 16.85
CA VAL A 102 -6.48 -13.00 16.42
C VAL A 102 -6.33 -14.52 16.42
N PRO A 103 -7.18 -15.28 17.14
CA PRO A 103 -7.10 -16.73 17.13
C PRO A 103 -7.63 -17.30 15.80
N LEU A 104 -6.83 -18.14 15.15
CA LEU A 104 -7.25 -18.96 14.02
C LEU A 104 -7.41 -20.41 14.44
N TRP A 105 -8.66 -20.87 14.45
CA TRP A 105 -9.02 -22.25 14.73
C TRP A 105 -8.86 -23.14 13.49
N PRO A 106 -8.56 -24.44 13.64
CA PRO A 106 -8.47 -25.37 12.52
C PRO A 106 -9.70 -25.32 11.63
N ARG A 107 -9.50 -25.30 10.30
CA ARG A 107 -10.56 -25.24 9.28
C ARG A 107 -11.45 -23.99 9.34
N ARG A 108 -11.14 -23.00 10.19
CA ARG A 108 -11.79 -21.68 10.15
C ARG A 108 -10.93 -20.71 9.35
N GLY A 109 -11.62 -19.85 8.62
CA GLY A 109 -11.03 -18.74 7.90
C GLY A 109 -11.26 -17.42 8.64
N LEU A 110 -10.31 -16.50 8.50
CA LEU A 110 -10.48 -15.08 8.79
C LEU A 110 -10.35 -14.34 7.46
N VAL A 111 -11.24 -13.41 7.17
CA VAL A 111 -11.14 -12.53 6.01
C VAL A 111 -10.97 -11.10 6.49
N GLU A 112 -9.98 -10.42 5.95
CA GLU A 112 -9.70 -9.01 6.21
C GLU A 112 -9.74 -8.23 4.90
N THR A 113 -10.33 -7.03 4.91
CA THR A 113 -10.31 -6.14 3.76
C THR A 113 -9.22 -5.09 3.95
N LEU A 114 -8.24 -5.08 3.05
CA LEU A 114 -7.25 -4.02 2.94
C LEU A 114 -7.75 -2.96 1.96
N VAL A 115 -7.76 -1.71 2.39
CA VAL A 115 -8.13 -0.57 1.55
C VAL A 115 -6.86 0.20 1.22
N LEU A 116 -6.58 0.36 -0.08
CA LEU A 116 -5.39 1.01 -0.63
C LEU A 116 -5.81 2.15 -1.55
N ASN A 117 -5.01 3.22 -1.62
CA ASN A 117 -5.24 4.37 -2.49
C ASN A 117 -6.63 5.02 -2.31
N ASP A 118 -7.23 4.94 -1.12
CA ASP A 118 -8.49 5.60 -0.81
C ASP A 118 -8.21 6.97 -0.17
N PRO A 119 -8.47 8.09 -0.87
CA PRO A 119 -8.18 9.42 -0.34
C PRO A 119 -8.98 9.75 0.93
N GLU A 120 -10.12 9.10 1.15
CA GLU A 120 -11.01 9.34 2.28
C GLU A 120 -10.76 8.37 3.45
N ALA A 121 -9.86 7.39 3.29
CA ALA A 121 -9.55 6.46 4.36
C ALA A 121 -8.95 7.18 5.58
N THR A 122 -9.46 6.85 6.76
CA THR A 122 -8.90 7.29 8.05
C THR A 122 -7.45 6.86 8.19
N GLU A 123 -7.14 5.64 7.77
CA GLU A 123 -5.79 5.11 7.65
C GLU A 123 -5.38 5.07 6.18
N TYR A 124 -4.79 6.17 5.71
CA TYR A 124 -4.38 6.27 4.30
C TYR A 124 -3.17 5.37 4.01
N ARG A 125 -3.33 4.51 3.00
CA ARG A 125 -2.29 3.59 2.54
C ARG A 125 -2.12 3.75 1.06
N GLU A 126 -0.92 4.13 0.63
CA GLU A 126 -0.67 4.45 -0.76
C GLU A 126 0.28 3.44 -1.41
N ILE A 127 -0.19 2.83 -2.50
CA ILE A 127 0.68 2.21 -3.49
C ILE A 127 1.10 3.32 -4.45
N PRO A 128 2.41 3.58 -4.56
CA PRO A 128 2.90 4.82 -5.14
C PRO A 128 2.94 4.76 -6.69
N LEU A 129 2.54 3.63 -7.29
CA LEU A 129 2.26 3.49 -8.71
C LEU A 129 0.82 4.00 -9.00
N VAL A 130 0.69 5.21 -9.57
CA VAL A 130 -0.58 5.95 -9.63
C VAL A 130 -1.21 6.06 -11.02
N ARG A 131 -0.60 5.43 -12.03
CA ARG A 131 -1.09 5.54 -13.43
C ARG A 131 -2.15 4.49 -13.75
N PRO A 132 -3.16 4.79 -14.59
CA PRO A 132 -4.06 3.76 -15.10
C PRO A 132 -3.33 2.59 -15.79
N GLY A 133 -3.91 1.40 -15.72
CA GLY A 133 -3.42 0.17 -16.33
C GLY A 133 -3.65 -1.06 -15.48
N LEU A 134 -3.07 -2.18 -15.91
CA LEU A 134 -3.14 -3.46 -15.20
C LEU A 134 -2.06 -3.55 -14.13
N TYR A 135 -2.49 -3.95 -12.94
CA TYR A 135 -1.65 -4.13 -11.77
C TYR A 135 -1.70 -5.56 -11.28
N HIS A 136 -0.54 -6.04 -10.84
CA HIS A 136 -0.38 -7.36 -10.24
C HIS A 136 -0.08 -7.19 -8.75
N TYR A 137 -0.94 -7.76 -7.91
CA TYR A 137 -0.84 -7.64 -6.45
C TYR A 137 -0.54 -8.98 -5.81
N SER A 138 0.31 -8.95 -4.80
CA SER A 138 0.51 -10.07 -3.89
C SER A 138 0.80 -9.55 -2.50
N ILE A 139 0.49 -10.35 -1.49
CA ILE A 139 0.76 -10.00 -0.10
C ILE A 139 1.67 -11.06 0.48
N ARG A 140 2.72 -10.60 1.16
CA ARG A 140 3.59 -11.43 1.98
C ARG A 140 3.25 -11.15 3.45
N LEU A 141 3.06 -12.19 4.25
CA LEU A 141 3.06 -12.11 5.71
C LEU A 141 4.39 -12.66 6.23
N GLN A 142 5.14 -11.87 7.01
CA GLN A 142 6.33 -12.32 7.73
C GLN A 142 6.17 -12.18 9.25
N SER A 143 5.99 -13.29 9.95
CA SER A 143 5.92 -13.33 11.42
C SER A 143 7.22 -13.89 11.99
N LYS A 144 8.04 -13.02 12.60
CA LYS A 144 9.25 -13.44 13.33
C LYS A 144 8.97 -13.97 14.74
N GLY A 145 7.74 -13.83 15.23
CA GLY A 145 7.39 -14.12 16.61
C GLY A 145 7.79 -13.02 17.58
N GLY A 146 6.85 -12.58 18.41
CA GLY A 146 7.16 -11.81 19.62
C GLY A 146 7.21 -12.74 20.84
N THR A 147 7.92 -12.35 21.90
CA THR A 147 7.89 -13.03 23.22
C THR A 147 6.59 -12.78 23.98
N ALA A 148 5.45 -12.69 23.28
CA ALA A 148 4.15 -12.48 23.88
C ALA A 148 3.69 -13.79 24.56
N ARG A 149 4.31 -14.14 25.69
CA ARG A 149 4.10 -15.39 26.46
C ARG A 149 2.64 -15.70 26.81
N ARG A 150 1.73 -14.72 26.70
CA ARG A 150 0.29 -14.88 26.93
C ARG A 150 -0.47 -15.42 25.71
N PHE A 151 0.10 -15.37 24.51
CA PHE A 151 -0.53 -15.75 23.25
C PHE A 151 0.28 -16.84 22.57
N GLU A 152 0.18 -18.06 23.11
CA GLU A 152 0.78 -19.26 22.55
C GLU A 152 -0.30 -20.32 22.25
N PRO A 153 -0.16 -21.10 21.16
CA PRO A 153 0.90 -21.01 20.17
C PRO A 153 0.67 -19.82 19.22
N LEU A 154 1.76 -19.11 18.87
CA LEU A 154 1.77 -18.06 17.84
C LEU A 154 2.24 -18.69 16.53
N TRP A 155 1.65 -18.28 15.40
CA TRP A 155 2.19 -18.69 14.11
C TRP A 155 3.47 -17.92 13.78
N HIS A 156 4.49 -18.68 13.35
CA HIS A 156 5.80 -18.17 12.95
C HIS A 156 6.11 -18.64 11.54
N GLY A 157 6.66 -17.75 10.73
CA GLY A 157 7.08 -18.08 9.37
C GLY A 157 6.80 -16.97 8.37
N GLU A 158 6.88 -17.35 7.11
CA GLU A 158 6.56 -16.50 5.97
C GLU A 158 5.54 -17.22 5.09
N VAL A 159 4.48 -16.53 4.69
CA VAL A 159 3.51 -17.02 3.72
C VAL A 159 3.20 -15.91 2.73
N ARG A 160 2.97 -16.27 1.46
CA ARG A 160 2.62 -15.33 0.40
C ARG A 160 1.32 -15.77 -0.24
N THR A 161 0.47 -14.81 -0.59
CA THR A 161 -0.74 -15.07 -1.37
C THR A 161 -0.38 -15.47 -2.81
N ASN A 162 -1.38 -16.00 -3.51
CA ASN A 162 -1.38 -15.95 -4.97
C ASN A 162 -1.27 -14.49 -5.47
N GLU A 163 -0.79 -14.34 -6.69
CA GLU A 163 -0.91 -13.06 -7.40
C GLU A 163 -2.34 -12.89 -7.93
N VAL A 164 -2.85 -11.66 -7.83
CA VAL A 164 -4.10 -11.25 -8.44
C VAL A 164 -3.89 -10.04 -9.33
N THR A 165 -4.79 -9.86 -10.29
CA THR A 165 -4.77 -8.72 -11.19
C THR A 165 -5.98 -7.82 -10.91
N ALA A 166 -5.76 -6.51 -10.89
CA ALA A 166 -6.82 -5.52 -10.99
C ALA A 166 -6.42 -4.43 -12.00
N GLU A 167 -7.39 -3.93 -12.75
CA GLU A 167 -7.25 -2.80 -13.65
C GLU A 167 -7.59 -1.51 -12.90
N ILE A 168 -6.70 -0.54 -12.94
CA ILE A 168 -6.99 0.83 -12.52
C ILE A 168 -7.30 1.64 -13.78
N THR A 169 -8.52 2.17 -13.90
CA THR A 169 -8.93 3.01 -15.03
C THR A 169 -8.66 4.48 -14.76
N ALA A 170 -8.73 5.30 -15.82
CA ALA A 170 -8.73 6.75 -15.66
C ALA A 170 -9.93 7.22 -14.81
N PRO A 171 -9.80 8.33 -14.06
CA PRO A 171 -10.88 8.89 -13.27
C PRO A 171 -11.98 9.47 -14.15
N ARG A 172 -13.23 9.43 -13.69
CA ARG A 172 -14.35 10.11 -14.36
C ARG A 172 -14.21 11.62 -14.23
N SER A 173 -14.57 12.34 -15.28
CA SER A 173 -14.52 13.80 -15.30
C SER A 173 -15.33 14.44 -14.15
N GLU A 174 -16.50 13.88 -13.84
CA GLU A 174 -17.35 14.36 -12.72
C GLU A 174 -16.64 14.24 -11.36
N ALA A 175 -15.94 13.13 -11.12
CA ALA A 175 -15.17 12.94 -9.89
C ALA A 175 -14.02 13.95 -9.80
N VAL A 176 -13.26 14.12 -10.88
CA VAL A 176 -12.16 15.11 -10.93
C VAL A 176 -12.68 16.52 -10.64
N LEU A 177 -13.82 16.91 -11.21
CA LEU A 177 -14.43 18.23 -10.98
C LEU A 177 -14.84 18.42 -9.50
N ALA A 178 -15.47 17.41 -8.89
CA ALA A 178 -15.87 17.46 -7.50
C ALA A 178 -14.65 17.60 -6.55
N TRP A 179 -13.60 16.81 -6.79
CA TRP A 179 -12.36 16.89 -6.03
C TRP A 179 -11.61 18.21 -6.24
N ARG A 180 -11.64 18.75 -7.46
CA ARG A 180 -11.06 20.07 -7.77
C ARG A 180 -11.76 21.18 -7.00
N GLU A 181 -13.08 21.13 -6.86
CA GLU A 181 -13.83 22.08 -6.02
C GLU A 181 -13.43 21.96 -4.55
N ARG A 182 -13.30 20.74 -4.01
CA ARG A 182 -12.81 20.53 -2.64
C ARG A 182 -11.42 21.14 -2.44
N LEU A 183 -10.50 20.90 -3.38
CA LEU A 183 -9.15 21.49 -3.34
C LEU A 183 -9.18 23.01 -3.39
N ARG A 184 -10.05 23.60 -4.22
CA ARG A 184 -10.26 25.06 -4.28
C ARG A 184 -10.75 25.62 -2.94
N VAL A 185 -11.70 24.95 -2.29
CA VAL A 185 -12.16 25.33 -0.95
C VAL A 185 -11.03 25.20 0.07
N CYS A 186 -10.23 24.13 0.00
CA CYS A 186 -9.06 23.94 0.87
C CYS A 186 -8.04 25.08 0.71
N LEU A 187 -7.75 25.46 -0.53
CA LEU A 187 -6.85 26.57 -0.87
C LEU A 187 -7.38 27.95 -0.40
N ALA A 188 -8.69 28.17 -0.47
CA ALA A 188 -9.30 29.41 -0.01
C ALA A 188 -9.37 29.51 1.53
N LYS A 189 -9.33 28.37 2.22
CA LYS A 189 -9.43 28.27 3.69
C LYS A 189 -8.11 27.74 4.27
N ARG A 190 -8.16 27.22 5.50
CA ARG A 190 -7.05 26.50 6.10
C ARG A 190 -7.13 25.03 5.66
N CYS A 191 -6.12 24.59 4.93
CA CYS A 191 -6.00 23.22 4.48
C CYS A 191 -5.25 22.40 5.55
N GLU A 192 -5.83 21.29 5.99
CA GLU A 192 -5.17 20.40 6.94
C GLU A 192 -4.12 19.55 6.21
N ALA A 193 -3.02 19.22 6.90
CA ALA A 193 -2.05 18.29 6.36
C ALA A 193 -2.73 16.93 6.13
N GLY A 194 -2.51 16.34 4.96
CA GLY A 194 -3.14 15.06 4.60
C GLY A 194 -4.65 15.15 4.31
N ALA A 195 -5.18 16.34 3.98
CA ALA A 195 -6.57 16.47 3.56
C ALA A 195 -6.90 15.52 2.38
N PRO A 196 -8.11 14.94 2.32
CA PRO A 196 -8.48 13.96 1.30
C PRO A 196 -8.29 14.45 -0.14
N GLU A 197 -8.53 15.73 -0.41
CA GLU A 197 -8.33 16.34 -1.73
C GLU A 197 -6.85 16.36 -2.16
N ILE A 198 -5.92 16.55 -1.22
CA ILE A 198 -4.48 16.44 -1.51
C ILE A 198 -4.14 14.98 -1.84
N ARG A 199 -4.69 14.03 -1.07
CA ARG A 199 -4.51 12.59 -1.32
C ARG A 199 -5.08 12.16 -2.66
N TYR A 200 -6.26 12.65 -3.04
CA TYR A 200 -6.86 12.36 -4.34
C TYR A 200 -5.93 12.80 -5.47
N PHE A 201 -5.43 14.04 -5.43
CA PHE A 201 -4.48 14.54 -6.43
C PHE A 201 -3.03 14.07 -6.23
N ARG A 202 -2.73 13.19 -5.27
CA ARG A 202 -1.50 12.37 -5.33
C ARG A 202 -1.66 11.20 -6.29
N LEU A 203 -2.89 10.70 -6.42
CA LEU A 203 -3.24 9.54 -7.22
C LEU A 203 -3.70 9.92 -8.63
N VAL A 204 -4.32 11.08 -8.76
CA VAL A 204 -4.92 11.56 -10.01
C VAL A 204 -4.16 12.79 -10.52
N ARG A 205 -3.68 12.71 -11.76
CA ARG A 205 -3.05 13.84 -12.45
C ARG A 205 -4.11 14.77 -13.03
N ASP A 206 -3.96 16.07 -12.77
CA ASP A 206 -4.84 17.12 -13.29
C ASP A 206 -4.09 18.45 -13.32
N GLU A 207 -3.99 19.09 -14.48
CA GLU A 207 -3.19 20.31 -14.64
C GLU A 207 -3.67 21.47 -13.76
N GLN A 208 -4.98 21.66 -13.64
CA GLN A 208 -5.56 22.72 -12.81
C GLN A 208 -5.35 22.45 -11.31
N ALA A 209 -5.49 21.19 -10.89
CA ALA A 209 -5.18 20.81 -9.51
C ALA A 209 -3.69 20.98 -9.19
N ALA A 210 -2.80 20.68 -10.13
CA ALA A 210 -1.36 20.84 -9.95
C ALA A 210 -0.97 22.30 -9.63
N ASP A 211 -1.57 23.28 -10.31
CA ASP A 211 -1.37 24.71 -9.99
C ASP A 211 -1.83 25.06 -8.57
N MET A 212 -2.99 24.54 -8.15
CA MET A 212 -3.51 24.76 -6.80
C MET A 212 -2.66 24.08 -5.72
N LEU A 213 -2.10 22.89 -6.01
CA LEU A 213 -1.18 22.18 -5.12
C LEU A 213 0.14 22.94 -4.94
N VAL A 214 0.70 23.51 -6.01
CA VAL A 214 1.90 24.36 -5.94
C VAL A 214 1.65 25.60 -5.09
N GLU A 215 0.50 26.26 -5.28
CA GLU A 215 0.11 27.41 -4.47
C GLU A 215 -0.05 27.04 -2.99
N LEU A 216 -0.69 25.90 -2.69
CA LEU A 216 -0.79 25.37 -1.33
C LEU A 216 0.60 25.08 -0.73
N LEU A 217 1.49 24.46 -1.52
CA LEU A 217 2.84 24.12 -1.08
C LEU A 217 3.65 25.37 -0.73
N ARG A 218 3.53 26.46 -1.50
CA ARG A 218 4.19 27.73 -1.17
C ARG A 218 3.72 28.31 0.18
N ARG A 219 2.44 28.14 0.52
CA ARG A 219 1.87 28.58 1.82
C ARG A 219 2.28 27.66 2.97
N HIS A 220 2.53 26.39 2.66
CA HIS A 220 2.82 25.35 3.65
C HIS A 220 4.05 24.50 3.24
N PRO A 221 5.25 25.11 3.18
CA PRO A 221 6.44 24.52 2.56
C PRO A 221 7.02 23.30 3.30
N ALA A 222 6.60 23.06 4.54
CA ALA A 222 7.06 21.96 5.38
C ALA A 222 6.10 20.75 5.39
N GLN A 223 5.05 20.75 4.56
CA GLN A 223 4.11 19.63 4.49
C GLN A 223 4.55 18.60 3.44
N ASP A 224 5.10 17.48 3.91
CA ASP A 224 5.58 16.39 3.04
C ASP A 224 4.48 15.85 2.10
N ASP A 225 3.23 15.78 2.56
CA ASP A 225 2.11 15.32 1.72
C ASP A 225 1.87 16.23 0.49
N LEU A 226 2.11 17.54 0.62
CA LEU A 226 1.99 18.49 -0.49
C LEU A 226 3.19 18.37 -1.44
N ILE A 227 4.40 18.18 -0.91
CA ILE A 227 5.60 17.94 -1.72
C ILE A 227 5.39 16.69 -2.57
N ASP A 228 4.91 15.60 -1.98
CA ASP A 228 4.62 14.36 -2.68
C ASP A 228 3.49 14.53 -3.70
N ALA A 229 2.43 15.29 -3.39
CA ALA A 229 1.35 15.60 -4.33
C ALA A 229 1.85 16.36 -5.56
N VAL A 230 2.60 17.44 -5.37
CA VAL A 230 3.20 18.23 -6.47
C VAL A 230 4.13 17.36 -7.31
N THR A 231 4.98 16.55 -6.66
CA THR A 231 5.89 15.65 -7.36
C THR A 231 5.14 14.64 -8.26
N ARG A 232 4.01 14.11 -7.78
CA ARG A 232 3.23 13.09 -8.50
C ARG A 232 2.41 13.63 -9.67
N GLN A 233 2.19 14.94 -9.71
CA GLN A 233 1.68 15.60 -10.91
C GLN A 233 2.67 15.47 -12.08
N GLY A 234 3.97 15.32 -11.77
CA GLY A 234 4.98 14.95 -12.76
C GLY A 234 5.30 16.07 -13.75
N ARG A 235 5.12 17.33 -13.37
CA ARG A 235 5.41 18.48 -14.24
C ARG A 235 6.86 18.92 -14.03
N PRO A 236 7.73 18.89 -15.06
CA PRO A 236 9.15 19.23 -14.90
C PRO A 236 9.39 20.63 -14.31
N GLN A 237 8.54 21.61 -14.63
CA GLN A 237 8.65 22.97 -14.12
C GLN A 237 8.42 23.09 -12.60
N ASP A 238 7.75 22.11 -11.98
CA ASP A 238 7.53 22.14 -10.53
C ASP A 238 8.84 21.82 -9.76
N ALA A 239 9.86 21.30 -10.44
CA ALA A 239 11.20 21.07 -9.87
C ALA A 239 11.84 22.38 -9.39
N ASP A 240 11.62 23.50 -10.08
CA ASP A 240 12.13 24.81 -9.68
C ASP A 240 11.55 25.25 -8.34
N VAL A 241 10.25 25.00 -8.12
CA VAL A 241 9.58 25.27 -6.85
C VAL A 241 10.18 24.43 -5.73
N LEU A 242 10.42 23.13 -5.97
CA LEU A 242 11.03 22.27 -4.96
C LEU A 242 12.48 22.67 -4.63
N ARG A 243 13.25 23.18 -5.59
CA ARG A 243 14.60 23.72 -5.34
C ARG A 243 14.55 24.98 -4.47
N GLU A 244 13.63 25.90 -4.75
CA GLU A 244 13.41 27.09 -3.90
C GLU A 244 13.12 26.71 -2.44
N LEU A 245 12.35 25.64 -2.22
CA LEU A 245 12.06 25.13 -0.89
C LEU A 245 13.26 24.47 -0.23
N ALA A 246 14.05 23.71 -1.01
CA ALA A 246 15.28 23.09 -0.52
C ALA A 246 16.27 24.14 -0.01
N ASP A 247 16.46 25.25 -0.73
CA ASP A 247 17.36 26.33 -0.32
C ASP A 247 16.97 26.98 1.03
N ARG A 248 15.70 26.86 1.41
CA ARG A 248 15.15 27.37 2.68
C ARG A 248 15.08 26.30 3.77
N ALA A 249 15.32 25.04 3.44
CA ALA A 249 15.20 23.94 4.37
C ALA A 249 16.41 23.88 5.31
N GLY A 250 16.17 24.00 6.62
CA GLY A 250 17.22 23.90 7.64
C GLY A 250 17.60 22.47 8.05
N SER A 251 16.91 21.45 7.52
CA SER A 251 17.06 20.04 7.92
C SER A 251 17.71 19.21 6.81
N PRO A 252 18.82 18.50 7.08
CA PRO A 252 19.46 17.59 6.13
C PRO A 252 18.53 16.49 5.59
N TRP A 253 17.59 16.01 6.41
CA TRP A 253 16.60 15.01 6.00
C TRP A 253 15.61 15.56 4.99
N THR A 254 15.13 16.78 5.21
CA THR A 254 14.23 17.48 4.27
C THR A 254 14.94 17.77 2.96
N LEU A 255 16.22 18.14 3.00
CA LEU A 255 17.04 18.35 1.81
C LEU A 255 17.21 17.07 0.98
N ALA A 256 17.54 15.95 1.63
CA ALA A 256 17.67 14.66 0.94
C ALA A 256 16.33 14.21 0.32
N SER A 257 15.25 14.38 1.07
CA SER A 257 13.89 14.12 0.59
C SER A 257 13.58 14.94 -0.67
N LEU A 258 13.74 16.27 -0.62
CA LEU A 258 13.46 17.17 -1.74
C LEU A 258 14.35 16.87 -2.96
N ALA A 259 15.64 16.62 -2.77
CA ALA A 259 16.57 16.27 -3.84
C ALA A 259 16.11 15.02 -4.61
N GLU A 260 15.59 14.01 -3.91
CA GLU A 260 15.00 12.83 -4.53
C GLU A 260 13.78 13.18 -5.39
N ARG A 261 12.87 14.03 -4.89
CA ARG A 261 11.66 14.45 -5.64
C ARG A 261 11.99 15.30 -6.86
N ILE A 262 12.96 16.21 -6.75
CA ILE A 262 13.46 17.02 -7.88
C ILE A 262 14.00 16.10 -8.97
N LYS A 263 14.90 15.18 -8.59
CA LYS A 263 15.45 14.20 -9.53
C LYS A 263 14.35 13.39 -10.21
N ARG A 264 13.30 13.00 -9.46
CA ARG A 264 12.14 12.29 -10.02
C ARG A 264 11.40 13.12 -11.06
N LEU A 265 11.14 14.40 -10.82
CA LEU A 265 10.47 15.29 -11.79
C LEU A 265 11.29 15.49 -13.07
N GLU A 266 12.61 15.49 -12.95
CA GLU A 266 13.55 15.62 -14.07
C GLU A 266 13.74 14.32 -14.84
N SER A 267 13.65 13.18 -14.15
CA SER A 267 13.71 11.86 -14.77
C SER A 267 12.34 11.52 -15.37
N ALA A 268 12.29 11.20 -16.66
CA ALA A 268 11.09 10.64 -17.26
C ALA A 268 10.88 9.17 -16.85
N ASP A 269 10.93 8.87 -15.55
CA ASP A 269 10.86 7.52 -15.02
C ASP A 269 9.51 6.88 -15.38
N PRO A 270 9.51 5.76 -16.14
CA PRO A 270 8.27 5.11 -16.57
C PRO A 270 7.46 4.51 -15.40
N CYS A 271 8.08 4.34 -14.23
CA CYS A 271 7.44 3.76 -13.06
C CYS A 271 6.55 4.73 -12.28
N TRP A 272 6.60 6.02 -12.61
CA TRP A 272 6.02 7.07 -11.77
C TRP A 272 5.17 8.07 -12.58
#